data_AF-A0A1Y3N1G1-F1
#
_entry.id   AF-A0A1Y3N1G1-F1
#
_cell.length_a   1.000
_cell.length_b   1.000
_cell.length_c   1.000
_cell.angle_alpha   90.00
_cell.angle_beta   90.00
_cell.angle_gamma   90.00
#
_symmetry.space_group_name_H-M   'P 1'
#
loop_
_entity.id
_entity.type
_entity.pdbx_description
1 polymer ?
#
loop_
_entity_poly.entity_id
_entity_poly.type
_entity_poly.pdbx_seq_one_letter_code
_entity_poly.pdbx_strand_id
1 'polypeptide(L)'
;VNAWEEKDFEIFDAHDAIIKLKGPEATFYNVLEVEPNASLDALNKAYRKISLKLHPDKTTDKKDRELFTQINIIIDILRDSNSRKRYDYFLKVGVPKWRGTGYYYSRYKPSITFAGIAIVVGICVMQILLSWTNYYTKLYRIN
;
A
#
# COMPACT_ATOMS: atom_id res chain seq x y z
N VAL A 1 11.83 -9.39 17.77
CA VAL A 1 11.15 -9.07 16.50
C VAL A 1 12.01 -7.99 15.85
N ASN A 2 12.76 -8.32 14.80
CA ASN A 2 13.57 -7.31 14.11
C ASN A 2 12.61 -6.33 13.42
N ALA A 3 12.80 -5.04 13.67
CA ALA A 3 12.05 -4.00 12.97
C ALA A 3 12.38 -4.06 11.47
N TRP A 4 11.41 -3.71 10.64
CA TRP A 4 11.65 -3.57 9.20
C TRP A 4 12.67 -2.47 8.95
N GLU A 5 13.59 -2.74 8.03
CA GLU A 5 14.60 -1.79 7.58
C GLU A 5 14.06 -0.94 6.42
N GLU A 6 14.76 0.15 6.10
CA GLU A 6 14.44 1.04 4.98
C GLU A 6 14.20 0.27 3.67
N LYS A 7 15.08 -0.70 3.37
CA LYS A 7 14.97 -1.57 2.18
C LYS A 7 13.73 -2.46 2.17
N ASP A 8 13.20 -2.85 3.33
CA ASP A 8 11.96 -3.63 3.38
C ASP A 8 10.78 -2.77 2.91
N PHE A 9 10.75 -1.49 3.32
CA PHE A 9 9.73 -0.56 2.89
C PHE A 9 9.80 -0.28 1.38
N GLU A 10 11.01 -0.17 0.82
CA GLU A 10 11.18 -0.06 -0.64
C GLU A 10 10.64 -1.28 -1.39
N ILE A 11 10.90 -2.49 -0.87
CA ILE A 11 10.34 -3.74 -1.44
C ILE A 11 8.82 -3.70 -1.41
N PHE A 12 8.22 -3.26 -0.30
CA PHE A 12 6.77 -3.20 -0.17
C PHE A 12 6.15 -2.14 -1.08
N ASP A 13 6.79 -0.97 -1.20
CA ASP A 13 6.36 0.11 -2.11
C ASP A 13 6.38 -0.37 -3.56
N ALA A 14 7.48 -0.99 -3.98
CA ALA A 14 7.59 -1.54 -5.32
C ALA A 14 6.56 -2.66 -5.56
N HIS A 15 6.34 -3.55 -4.59
CA HIS A 15 5.33 -4.61 -4.69
C HIS A 15 3.92 -4.07 -4.87
N ASP A 16 3.50 -3.14 -4.02
CA ASP A 16 2.16 -2.54 -4.07
C ASP A 16 1.94 -1.77 -5.39
N ALA A 17 2.97 -1.06 -5.86
CA ALA A 17 2.92 -0.35 -7.14
C ALA A 17 2.75 -1.31 -8.33
N ILE A 18 3.46 -2.44 -8.31
CA ILE A 18 3.38 -3.45 -9.37
C ILE A 18 2.03 -4.15 -9.37
N ILE A 19 1.49 -4.49 -8.19
CA ILE A 19 0.14 -5.05 -8.07
C ILE A 19 -0.89 -4.09 -8.66
N LYS A 20 -0.77 -2.80 -8.37
CA LYS A 20 -1.68 -1.78 -8.91
C LYS A 20 -1.61 -1.67 -10.43
N LEU A 21 -0.44 -1.85 -11.03
CA LEU A 21 -0.23 -1.70 -12.47
C LEU A 21 -0.51 -2.97 -13.28
N LYS A 22 -0.18 -4.15 -12.75
CA LYS A 22 -0.21 -5.44 -13.48
C LYS A 22 -1.18 -6.47 -12.91
N GLY A 23 -1.72 -6.26 -11.71
CA GLY A 23 -2.66 -7.17 -11.05
C GLY A 23 -2.07 -7.92 -9.85
N PRO A 24 -2.89 -8.65 -9.09
CA PRO A 24 -2.52 -9.23 -7.79
C PRO A 24 -1.45 -10.33 -7.86
N GLU A 25 -1.34 -11.04 -8.98
CA GLU A 25 -0.38 -12.14 -9.19
C GLU A 25 0.99 -11.66 -9.73
N ALA A 26 1.18 -10.34 -9.85
CA ALA A 26 2.38 -9.77 -10.43
C ALA A 26 3.57 -9.84 -9.46
N THR A 27 4.64 -10.53 -9.90
CA THR A 27 5.93 -10.61 -9.18
C THR A 27 7.01 -9.80 -9.89
N PHE A 28 8.09 -9.47 -9.20
CA PHE A 28 9.24 -8.76 -9.78
C PHE A 28 9.85 -9.55 -10.94
N TYR A 29 9.91 -10.88 -10.79
CA TYR A 29 10.39 -11.80 -11.80
C TYR A 29 9.46 -11.84 -13.04
N ASN A 30 8.15 -11.89 -12.82
CA ASN A 30 7.15 -11.86 -13.92
C ASN A 30 7.21 -10.55 -14.71
N VAL A 31 7.38 -9.41 -14.02
CA VAL A 31 7.48 -8.10 -14.68
C VAL A 31 8.77 -7.97 -15.50
N LEU A 32 9.86 -8.58 -15.02
CA LEU A 32 11.13 -8.60 -15.73
C LEU A 32 11.22 -9.69 -16.82
N GLU A 33 10.21 -10.56 -16.95
CA GLU A 33 10.23 -11.73 -17.83
C GLU A 33 11.44 -12.65 -17.56
N VAL A 34 11.77 -12.89 -16.29
CA VAL A 34 12.91 -13.73 -15.86
C VAL A 34 12.49 -14.78 -14.85
N GLU A 35 13.28 -15.86 -14.77
CA GLU A 35 13.11 -16.89 -13.74
C GLU A 35 13.55 -16.39 -12.34
N PRO A 36 12.92 -16.87 -11.25
CA PRO A 36 13.31 -16.51 -9.87
C PRO A 36 14.76 -16.84 -9.51
N ASN A 37 15.39 -17.79 -10.22
CA ASN A 37 16.79 -18.19 -10.04
C ASN A 37 17.75 -17.49 -11.03
N ALA A 38 17.28 -16.49 -11.78
CA ALA A 38 18.08 -15.81 -12.79
C ALA A 38 19.37 -15.19 -12.22
N SER A 39 20.45 -15.30 -12.99
CA SER A 39 21.76 -14.70 -12.68
C SER A 39 21.72 -13.17 -12.83
N LEU A 40 22.71 -12.48 -12.27
CA LEU A 40 22.84 -11.02 -12.40
C LEU A 40 22.96 -10.58 -13.88
N ASP A 41 23.61 -11.38 -14.73
CA ASP A 41 23.72 -11.10 -16.15
C ASP A 41 22.36 -11.19 -16.86
N ALA A 42 21.57 -12.22 -16.53
CA ALA A 42 20.22 -12.36 -17.05
C ALA A 42 19.31 -11.19 -16.62
N LEU A 43 19.42 -10.74 -15.35
CA LEU A 43 18.70 -9.54 -14.87
C LEU A 43 19.11 -8.28 -15.63
N ASN A 44 20.40 -8.08 -15.87
CA ASN A 44 20.88 -6.92 -16.63
C ASN A 44 20.41 -6.95 -18.08
N LYS A 45 20.38 -8.13 -18.70
CA LYS A 45 19.85 -8.32 -20.06
C LYS A 45 18.36 -8.03 -20.14
N ALA A 46 17.58 -8.53 -19.19
CA ALA A 46 16.15 -8.29 -19.08
C ALA A 46 15.84 -6.79 -18.87
N TYR A 47 16.58 -6.14 -17.98
CA TYR A 47 16.47 -4.70 -17.76
C TYR A 47 16.68 -3.89 -19.04
N ARG A 48 17.75 -4.18 -19.80
CA ARG A 48 18.01 -3.51 -21.08
C ARG A 48 16.85 -3.69 -22.07
N LYS A 49 16.33 -4.90 -22.19
CA LYS A 49 15.19 -5.22 -23.08
C LYS A 49 13.95 -4.41 -22.72
N ILE A 50 13.63 -4.31 -21.43
CA ILE A 50 12.43 -3.62 -20.95
C ILE A 50 12.61 -2.10 -20.97
N SER A 51 13.78 -1.60 -20.58
CA SER A 51 14.11 -0.18 -20.64
C SER A 51 13.96 0.37 -22.06
N LEU A 52 14.37 -0.38 -23.09
CA LEU A 52 14.17 0.02 -24.48
C LEU A 52 12.70 0.07 -24.92
N LYS A 53 11.83 -0.75 -24.31
CA LYS A 53 10.38 -0.80 -24.61
C LYS A 53 9.63 0.33 -23.91
N LEU A 54 9.95 0.60 -22.65
CA LEU A 54 9.22 1.54 -21.78
C LEU A 54 9.94 2.88 -21.59
N HIS A 55 10.92 3.19 -22.45
CA HIS A 55 11.69 4.43 -22.33
C HIS A 55 10.74 5.65 -22.44
N PRO A 56 10.85 6.65 -21.54
CA PRO A 56 9.91 7.78 -21.49
C PRO A 56 9.87 8.63 -22.78
N ASP A 57 10.94 8.58 -23.58
CA ASP A 57 11.01 9.23 -24.90
C ASP A 57 10.16 8.51 -25.97
N LYS A 58 9.95 7.19 -25.83
CA LYS A 58 9.22 6.37 -26.79
C LYS A 58 7.76 6.16 -26.42
N THR A 59 7.44 6.19 -25.13
CA THR A 59 6.08 5.92 -24.62
C THR A 59 5.47 7.16 -23.97
N THR A 60 4.33 7.59 -24.49
CA THR A 60 3.56 8.72 -23.94
C THR A 60 2.64 8.30 -22.79
N ASP A 61 2.36 7.00 -22.62
CA ASP A 61 1.47 6.50 -21.56
C ASP A 61 2.06 6.81 -20.17
N LYS A 62 1.20 7.28 -19.29
CA LYS A 62 1.53 7.52 -17.88
C LYS A 62 1.82 6.19 -17.16
N LYS A 63 1.08 5.13 -17.49
CA LYS A 63 1.27 3.81 -16.86
C LYS A 63 2.63 3.21 -17.18
N ASP A 64 3.08 3.34 -18.43
CA ASP A 64 4.40 2.86 -18.85
C ASP A 64 5.53 3.62 -18.17
N ARG A 65 5.38 4.94 -17.99
CA ARG A 65 6.33 5.77 -17.24
C ARG A 65 6.39 5.42 -15.75
N GLU A 66 5.23 5.17 -15.14
CA GLU A 66 5.17 4.68 -13.76
C GLU A 66 5.83 3.31 -13.65
N LEU A 67 5.52 2.39 -14.56
CA LEU A 67 6.11 1.04 -14.59
C LEU A 67 7.62 1.09 -14.79
N PHE A 68 8.14 1.95 -15.67
CA PHE A 68 9.57 2.14 -15.89
C PHE A 68 10.30 2.57 -14.61
N THR A 69 9.72 3.52 -13.87
CA THR A 69 10.25 3.94 -12.57
C THR A 69 10.32 2.76 -11.59
N GLN A 70 9.26 1.94 -11.53
CA GLN A 70 9.24 0.76 -10.66
C GLN A 70 10.27 -0.29 -11.07
N ILE A 71 10.49 -0.50 -12.37
CA ILE A 71 11.48 -1.46 -12.87
C ILE A 71 12.90 -1.12 -12.44
N ASN A 72 13.25 0.18 -12.40
CA ASN A 72 14.56 0.62 -11.92
C ASN A 72 14.76 0.20 -10.46
N ILE A 73 13.77 0.48 -9.61
CA ILE A 73 13.78 0.12 -8.18
C ILE A 73 13.87 -1.40 -8.01
N ILE A 74 13.07 -2.16 -8.75
CA ILE A 74 13.06 -3.62 -8.71
C ILE A 74 14.43 -4.20 -9.08
N ILE A 75 15.05 -3.70 -10.15
CA ILE A 75 16.35 -4.20 -10.59
C ILE A 75 17.42 -3.95 -9.54
N ASP A 76 17.40 -2.78 -8.89
CA ASP A 76 18.35 -2.47 -7.83
C ASP A 76 18.13 -3.37 -6.59
N ILE A 77 16.87 -3.67 -6.25
CA ILE A 77 16.51 -4.66 -5.21
C ILE A 77 17.01 -6.07 -5.59
N LEU A 78 16.81 -6.53 -6.82
CA LEU A 78 17.19 -7.88 -7.25
C LEU A 78 18.70 -8.05 -7.48
N ARG A 79 19.42 -6.95 -7.73
CA ARG A 79 20.89 -6.93 -7.85
C ARG A 79 21.56 -7.12 -6.50
N ASP A 80 21.00 -6.56 -5.42
CA ASP A 80 21.51 -6.77 -4.08
C ASP A 80 21.08 -8.15 -3.54
N SER A 81 22.06 -8.99 -3.20
CA SER A 81 21.80 -10.32 -2.67
C SER A 81 21.00 -10.30 -1.36
N ASN A 82 21.19 -9.27 -0.51
CA ASN A 82 20.44 -9.16 0.75
C ASN A 82 18.97 -8.79 0.48
N SER A 83 18.74 -7.73 -0.28
CA SER A 83 17.39 -7.29 -0.66
C SER A 83 16.62 -8.36 -1.44
N ARG A 84 17.29 -9.08 -2.35
CA ARG A 84 16.68 -10.21 -3.07
C ARG A 84 16.21 -11.32 -2.13
N LYS A 85 17.03 -11.69 -1.13
CA LYS A 85 16.64 -12.69 -0.12
C LYS A 85 15.43 -12.25 0.70
N ARG A 86 15.37 -10.96 1.08
CA ARG A 86 14.22 -10.37 1.79
C ARG A 86 12.97 -10.42 0.91
N TYR A 87 13.08 -10.02 -0.35
CA TYR A 87 11.99 -10.12 -1.31
C TYR A 87 11.49 -11.55 -1.47
N ASP A 88 12.39 -12.52 -1.67
CA ASP A 88 12.03 -13.94 -1.80
C ASP A 88 11.36 -14.49 -0.53
N TYR A 89 11.75 -14.00 0.65
CA TYR A 89 11.07 -14.31 1.91
C TYR A 89 9.63 -13.77 1.92
N PHE A 90 9.44 -12.50 1.56
CA PHE A 90 8.10 -11.90 1.48
C PHE A 90 7.23 -12.50 0.38
N LEU A 91 7.83 -12.98 -0.71
CA LEU A 91 7.09 -13.67 -1.78
C LEU A 91 6.51 -15.00 -1.29
N LYS A 92 7.20 -15.71 -0.38
CA LYS A 92 6.72 -16.98 0.21
C LYS A 92 5.73 -16.78 1.35
N VAL A 93 6.00 -15.81 2.23
CA VAL A 93 5.21 -15.58 3.45
C VAL A 93 4.01 -14.66 3.19
N GLY A 94 4.10 -13.83 2.15
CA GLY A 94 3.18 -12.73 1.88
C GLY A 94 3.76 -11.39 2.31
N VAL A 95 3.52 -10.36 1.51
CA VAL A 95 3.91 -8.98 1.82
C VAL A 95 2.95 -8.41 2.88
N PRO A 96 3.46 -7.92 4.02
CA PRO A 96 2.60 -7.35 5.06
C PRO A 96 1.97 -6.04 4.58
N LYS A 97 0.72 -5.77 5.00
CA LYS A 97 0.11 -4.46 4.80
C LYS A 97 0.79 -3.45 5.73
N TRP A 98 1.44 -2.44 5.18
CA TRP A 98 2.35 -1.55 5.91
C TRP A 98 2.00 -0.06 5.74
N ARG A 99 1.17 0.30 4.75
CA ARG A 99 0.56 1.64 4.57
C ARG A 99 -0.96 1.53 4.36
N GLY A 100 -1.69 2.62 4.64
CA GLY A 100 -3.13 2.75 4.37
C GLY A 100 -4.07 2.37 5.51
N THR A 101 -5.37 2.64 5.33
CA THR A 101 -6.40 2.39 6.35
C THR A 101 -6.50 0.91 6.73
N GLY A 102 -6.16 -0.01 5.83
CA GLY A 102 -6.09 -1.45 6.09
C GLY A 102 -5.09 -1.86 7.17
N TYR A 103 -3.98 -1.11 7.34
CA TYR A 103 -3.05 -1.32 8.44
C TYR A 103 -3.74 -1.06 9.79
N TYR A 104 -4.45 0.06 9.88
CA TYR A 104 -5.22 0.42 11.06
C TYR A 104 -6.38 -0.55 11.29
N TYR A 105 -7.17 -0.90 10.27
CA TYR A 105 -8.32 -1.79 10.42
C TYR A 105 -7.96 -3.23 10.78
N SER A 106 -6.83 -3.77 10.28
CA SER A 106 -6.43 -5.15 10.61
C SER A 106 -5.99 -5.29 12.08
N ARG A 107 -5.45 -4.22 12.65
CA ARG A 107 -4.95 -4.19 14.04
C ARG A 107 -5.97 -3.64 15.03
N TYR A 108 -6.85 -2.76 14.58
CA TYR A 108 -7.92 -2.18 15.39
C TYR A 108 -9.02 -3.22 15.61
N LYS A 109 -8.98 -3.85 16.79
CA LYS A 109 -10.07 -4.65 17.33
C LYS A 109 -10.72 -3.81 18.43
N PRO A 110 -11.77 -3.01 18.12
CA PRO A 110 -12.40 -2.18 19.14
C PRO A 110 -12.87 -3.08 20.28
N SER A 111 -12.46 -2.75 21.50
CA SER A 111 -13.01 -3.41 22.68
C SER A 111 -14.50 -3.09 22.78
N ILE A 112 -15.28 -4.00 23.38
CA ILE A 112 -16.69 -3.76 23.68
C ILE A 112 -16.86 -2.45 24.48
N THR A 113 -15.88 -2.09 25.30
CA THR A 113 -15.84 -0.83 26.06
C THR A 113 -15.78 0.41 25.16
N PHE A 114 -15.01 0.39 24.07
CA PHE A 114 -14.96 1.50 23.11
C PHE A 114 -16.31 1.69 22.42
N ALA A 115 -16.96 0.59 22.00
CA ALA A 115 -18.29 0.64 21.40
C ALA A 115 -19.35 1.21 22.37
N GLY A 116 -19.30 0.81 23.65
CA GLY A 116 -20.17 1.36 24.69
C GLY A 116 -20.01 2.86 24.89
N ILE A 117 -18.77 3.35 24.94
CA ILE A 117 -18.49 4.80 25.06
C ILE A 117 -19.03 5.56 23.85
N ALA A 118 -18.85 5.06 22.63
CA ALA A 118 -19.35 5.70 21.41
C ALA A 118 -20.89 5.83 21.41
N ILE A 119 -21.60 4.79 21.88
CA ILE A 119 -23.07 4.82 22.02
C ILE A 119 -23.50 5.88 23.03
N VAL A 120 -22.84 5.94 24.20
CA VAL A 120 -23.17 6.93 25.24
C VAL A 120 -22.96 8.35 24.72
N VAL A 121 -21.84 8.61 24.03
CA VAL A 121 -21.58 9.93 23.42
C VAL A 121 -22.66 10.27 22.38
N GLY A 122 -23.06 9.32 21.54
CA GLY A 122 -24.14 9.50 20.58
C GLY A 122 -25.47 9.86 21.24
N ILE A 123 -25.83 9.19 22.33
CA ILE A 123 -27.03 9.49 23.12
C ILE A 123 -26.95 10.90 23.73
N CYS A 124 -25.81 11.28 24.30
CA CYS A 124 -25.62 12.62 24.86
C CYS A 124 -25.77 13.72 23.80
N VAL A 125 -25.17 13.54 22.62
CA VAL A 125 -25.30 14.49 21.50
C VAL A 125 -26.76 14.60 21.06
N MET A 126 -27.48 13.48 20.95
CA MET A 126 -28.91 13.47 20.61
C MET A 126 -29.74 14.26 21.64
N GLN A 127 -29.49 14.06 22.93
CA GLN A 127 -30.18 14.79 24.01
C GLN A 127 -29.91 16.29 23.96
N ILE A 128 -28.67 16.70 23.65
CA ILE A 128 -28.30 18.11 23.48
C ILE A 128 -29.07 18.74 22.32
N LEU A 129 -29.15 18.05 21.17
CA LEU A 129 -29.89 18.54 20.00
C LEU A 129 -31.39 18.70 20.30
N LEU A 130 -32.01 17.71 20.95
CA LEU A 130 -33.43 17.79 21.35
C LEU A 130 -33.68 18.90 22.37
N SER A 131 -32.75 19.12 23.29
CA SER A 131 -32.82 20.21 24.27
C SER A 131 -32.74 21.58 23.58
N TRP A 132 -31.86 21.70 22.58
CA TRP A 132 -31.72 22.89 21.76
C TRP A 132 -33.00 23.18 20.99
N THR A 133 -33.57 22.22 20.24
CA THR A 133 -34.83 22.43 19.50
C THR A 133 -35.96 22.89 20.43
N ASN A 134 -36.12 22.23 21.57
CA ASN A 134 -37.14 22.58 22.55
C ASN A 134 -36.94 23.98 23.15
N TYR A 135 -35.70 24.40 23.38
CA TYR A 135 -35.37 25.74 23.84
C TYR A 135 -35.78 26.80 22.82
N TYR A 136 -35.42 26.63 21.54
CA TYR A 136 -35.81 27.58 20.49
C TYR A 136 -37.33 27.63 20.31
N THR A 137 -38.02 26.48 20.29
CA THR A 137 -39.48 26.46 20.16
C THR A 137 -40.18 27.22 21.31
N LYS A 138 -39.63 27.19 22.53
CA LYS A 138 -40.17 27.97 23.65
C LYS A 138 -39.94 29.46 23.47
N LEU A 139 -38.76 29.89 22.97
CA LEU A 139 -38.48 31.29 22.71
C LEU A 139 -39.41 31.90 21.66
N TYR A 140 -39.69 31.19 20.56
CA TYR A 140 -40.63 31.65 19.52
C TYR A 140 -42.10 31.65 19.93
N ARG A 141 -42.46 31.02 21.05
CA ARG A 141 -43.83 31.01 21.59
C ARG A 141 -44.09 32.15 22.57
N ILE A 142 -43.04 32.70 23.17
CA ILE A 142 -43.13 33.75 24.21
C ILE A 142 -43.04 35.16 23.60
N ASN A 143 -42.74 35.27 22.31
CA ASN A 143 -42.70 36.50 21.53
C ASN A 143 -43.85 36.51 20.50
#